data_AF-A0A0J1FSB5-F1
#
_entry.id   AF-A0A0J1FSB5-F1
#
_cell.length_a   1.000
_cell.length_b   1.000
_cell.length_c   1.000
_cell.angle_alpha   90.00
_cell.angle_beta   90.00
_cell.angle_gamma   90.00
#
_symmetry.space_group_name_H-M   'P 1'
#
loop_
_entity.id
_entity.type
_entity.pdbx_description
1 polymer ?
#
loop_
_entity_poly.entity_id
_entity_poly.type
_entity_poly.pdbx_seq_one_letter_code
_entity_poly.pdbx_strand_id
1 'polypeptide(L)' 'MGIPEQSLSVLIEEGLNLLSDKRKIEDSQSIYWYIRSKTALDRLRLSQDILDKFRYSLDIKVRVMILQSISELDLEH' A
#
# COMPACT_ATOMS: atom_id res chain seq x y z
N MET A 1 8.19 19.29 -0.52
CA MET A 1 8.35 18.32 0.58
C MET A 1 8.36 16.93 -0.02
N GLY A 2 9.46 16.18 0.10
CA GLY A 2 9.52 14.78 -0.34
C GLY A 2 8.76 13.89 0.63
N ILE A 3 8.08 12.86 0.13
CA ILE A 3 7.47 11.83 0.98
C ILE A 3 8.62 11.06 1.63
N PRO A 4 8.71 11.01 2.99
CA PRO A 4 9.73 10.24 3.67
C PRO A 4 9.74 8.80 3.17
N GLU A 5 10.91 8.19 3.06
CA GLU A 5 11.00 6.76 2.77
C GLU A 5 10.35 6.00 3.93
N GLN A 6 9.25 5.30 3.65
CA GLN A 6 8.53 4.51 4.63
C GLN A 6 8.72 3.04 4.31
N SER A 7 9.04 2.24 5.33
CA SER A 7 9.07 0.80 5.19
C SER A 7 7.68 0.28 4.85
N LEU A 8 7.63 -0.79 4.07
CA LEU A 8 6.37 -1.49 3.75
C LEU A 8 5.58 -1.86 5.01
N SER A 9 6.28 -2.22 6.10
CA SER A 9 5.66 -2.55 7.39
C SER A 9 4.78 -1.42 7.95
N VAL A 10 5.25 -0.17 7.90
CA VAL A 10 4.48 1.00 8.36
C VAL A 10 3.24 1.20 7.49
N LEU A 11 3.39 1.07 6.17
CA LEU A 11 2.27 1.22 5.24
C LEU A 11 1.23 0.11 5.42
N ILE A 12 1.64 -1.12 5.75
CA ILE A 12 0.73 -2.22 6.06
C ILE A 12 -0.03 -1.93 7.35
N GLU A 13 0.65 -1.51 8.43
CA GLU A 13 0.03 -1.18 9.71
C GLU A 13 -1.00 -0.05 9.56
N GLU A 14 -0.65 1.02 8.85
CA GLU A 14 -1.58 2.11 8.57
C GLU A 14 -2.81 1.63 7.79
N GLY A 15 -2.62 0.78 6.78
CA GLY A 15 -3.71 0.22 5.99
C GLY A 15 -4.64 -0.67 6.83
N LEU A 16 -4.09 -1.47 7.75
CA LEU A 16 -4.85 -2.26 8.72
C LEU A 16 -5.66 -1.36 9.66
N ASN A 17 -5.08 -0.24 10.12
CA ASN A 17 -5.78 0.73 10.95
C ASN A 17 -6.96 1.37 10.20
N LEU A 18 -6.78 1.73 8.92
CA LEU A 18 -7.87 2.25 8.08
C LEU A 18 -9.02 1.24 7.94
N LEU A 19 -8.71 -0.06 7.81
CA LEU A 19 -9.70 -1.14 7.77
C LEU A 19 -10.43 -1.30 9.10
N SER A 20 -9.70 -1.29 10.21
CA SER A 20 -10.26 -1.37 11.57
C SER A 20 -11.25 -0.23 11.82
N ASP A 21 -10.89 0.98 11.39
CA ASP A 21 -11.71 2.19 11.47
C ASP A 21 -12.86 2.23 10.44
N LYS A 22 -12.97 1.23 9.56
CA LYS A 22 -13.95 1.17 8.46
C LYS A 22 -13.90 2.41 7.55
N ARG A 23 -12.71 2.96 7.33
CA ARG A 23 -12.50 4.08 6.40
C ARG A 23 -12.87 3.66 4.99
N LYS A 24 -13.47 4.59 4.25
CA LYS A 24 -13.74 4.46 2.83
C LYS A 24 -12.49 4.82 2.04
N ILE A 25 -12.41 4.35 0.80
CA ILE A 25 -11.29 4.64 -0.09
C ILE A 25 -11.18 6.13 -0.45
N GLU A 26 -12.30 6.85 -0.42
CA GLU A 26 -12.42 8.28 -0.69
C GLU A 26 -12.03 9.16 0.52
N ASP A 27 -11.87 8.56 1.71
CA ASP A 27 -11.43 9.31 2.89
C ASP A 27 -10.02 9.89 2.65
N SER A 28 -9.80 11.11 3.10
CA SER A 28 -8.53 11.82 2.92
C SER A 28 -7.32 11.04 3.47
N GLN A 29 -7.50 10.34 4.59
CA GLN A 29 -6.50 9.44 5.17
C GLN A 29 -6.18 8.26 4.25
N SER A 30 -7.21 7.63 3.67
CA SER A 30 -7.07 6.53 2.71
C SER A 30 -6.40 6.97 1.42
N ILE A 31 -6.71 8.17 0.93
CA ILE A 31 -6.06 8.77 -0.25
C ILE A 31 -4.59 9.05 0.04
N TYR A 32 -4.28 9.64 1.19
CA TYR A 32 -2.91 9.96 1.59
C TYR A 32 -2.06 8.68 1.74
N TRP A 33 -2.62 7.66 2.40
CA TRP A 33 -2.02 6.33 2.49
C TRP A 33 -1.75 5.74 1.10
N TYR A 34 -2.74 5.76 0.19
CA TYR A 34 -2.58 5.27 -1.18
C TYR A 34 -1.41 5.93 -1.92
N ILE A 35 -1.28 7.26 -1.84
CA ILE A 35 -0.20 7.99 -2.53
C ILE A 35 1.17 7.58 -2.00
N ARG A 36 1.29 7.42 -0.68
CA ARG A 36 2.54 6.97 -0.04
C ARG A 36 2.88 5.54 -0.43
N SER A 37 1.91 4.63 -0.34
CA SER A 37 2.07 3.24 -0.74
C SER A 37 2.46 3.12 -2.21
N LYS A 38 1.77 3.80 -3.12
CA LYS A 38 2.13 3.83 -4.54
C LYS A 38 3.56 4.31 -4.75
N THR A 39 3.96 5.39 -4.08
CA THR A 39 5.33 5.94 -4.19
C THR A 39 6.38 4.95 -3.69
N ALA A 40 6.10 4.21 -2.62
CA ALA A 40 6.97 3.15 -2.14
C ALA A 40 7.06 2.00 -3.16
N LEU A 41 5.93 1.55 -3.69
CA LEU A 41 5.87 0.47 -4.67
C LEU A 41 6.55 0.81 -6.00
N ASP A 42 6.43 2.05 -6.48
CA ASP A 42 7.07 2.50 -7.74
C ASP A 42 8.61 2.46 -7.65
N ARG A 43 9.19 2.41 -6.44
CA ARG A 43 10.64 2.23 -6.23
C ARG A 43 11.06 0.76 -6.21
N LEU A 44 10.13 -0.14 -5.92
CA LEU A 44 10.35 -1.57 -5.97
C LEU A 44 10.24 -2.00 -7.44
N ARG A 45 11.20 -2.78 -7.94
CA ARG A 45 11.22 -3.27 -9.33
C ARG A 45 10.20 -4.40 -9.54
N LEU A 46 8.95 -4.17 -9.15
CA LEU A 46 7.85 -5.12 -9.21
C LEU A 46 7.31 -5.25 -10.64
N SER A 47 6.59 -6.34 -10.91
CA SER A 47 5.88 -6.50 -12.18
C SER A 47 4.74 -5.48 -12.30
N GLN A 48 4.49 -5.04 -13.54
CA GLN A 48 3.41 -4.08 -13.83
C GLN A 48 2.05 -4.60 -13.37
N ASP A 49 1.80 -5.91 -13.46
CA ASP A 49 0.57 -6.56 -13.02
C ASP A 49 0.28 -6.32 -11.52
N ILE A 50 1.31 -6.39 -10.67
CA ILE A 50 1.15 -6.14 -9.23
C ILE A 50 0.86 -4.66 -8.98
N LEU A 51 1.57 -3.77 -9.66
CA LEU A 51 1.35 -2.33 -9.56
C LEU A 51 -0.05 -1.93 -10.03
N ASP A 52 -0.56 -2.54 -11.10
CA ASP A 52 -1.89 -2.27 -11.64
C ASP A 52 -2.99 -2.81 -10.71
N LYS A 53 -2.83 -4.00 -10.15
CA LYS A 53 -3.74 -4.53 -9.11
C LYS A 53 -3.83 -3.57 -7.92
N PHE A 54 -2.69 -3.01 -7.48
CA PHE A 54 -2.70 -2.03 -6.40
C PHE A 54 -3.40 -0.72 -6.81
N ARG A 55 -3.04 -0.17 -7.98
CA ARG A 55 -3.52 1.13 -8.47
C ARG A 55 -5.02 1.16 -8.72
N TYR A 56 -5.56 0.11 -9.33
CA TYR A 56 -6.95 0.05 -9.76
C TYR A 56 -7.88 -0.65 -8.76
N SER A 57 -7.35 -1.27 -7.71
CA SER A 57 -8.20 -1.75 -6.63
C SER A 57 -9.00 -0.60 -6.02
N LEU A 58 -10.31 -0.79 -5.89
CA LEU A 58 -11.23 0.11 -5.20
C LEU A 58 -11.49 -0.32 -3.74
N ASP A 59 -10.74 -1.31 -3.25
CA ASP A 59 -10.85 -1.85 -1.91
C ASP A 59 -9.52 -1.69 -1.16
N ILE A 60 -9.58 -1.04 0.00
CA ILE A 60 -8.44 -0.86 0.91
C ILE A 60 -7.89 -2.23 1.32
N LYS A 61 -8.75 -3.22 1.57
CA LYS A 61 -8.36 -4.56 2.00
C LYS A 61 -7.49 -5.24 0.95
N VAL A 62 -7.90 -5.17 -0.31
CA VAL A 62 -7.13 -5.74 -1.42
C VAL A 62 -5.77 -5.05 -1.54
N ARG A 63 -5.71 -3.73 -1.38
CA ARG A 63 -4.45 -2.98 -1.40
C ARG A 63 -3.52 -3.39 -0.25
N VAL A 64 -4.05 -3.57 0.96
CA VAL A 64 -3.27 -4.05 2.13
C VAL A 64 -2.74 -5.46 1.89
N MET A 65 -3.55 -6.37 1.35
CA MET A 65 -3.11 -7.72 1.03
C MET A 65 -1.95 -7.73 0.03
N ILE A 66 -1.99 -6.86 -0.99
CA ILE A 66 -0.89 -6.72 -1.94
C ILE A 66 0.40 -6.27 -1.24
N LEU A 67 0.33 -5.27 -0.35
CA LEU A 67 1.49 -4.82 0.42
C LEU A 67 2.07 -5.94 1.30
N GLN A 68 1.20 -6.74 1.94
CA GLN A 68 1.62 -7.90 2.74
C GLN A 68 2.32 -8.95 1.88
N SER A 69 1.75 -9.33 0.73
CA SER A 69 2.38 -10.29 -0.18
C SER A 69 3.75 -9.81 -0.69
N ILE A 70 3.90 -8.51 -0.96
CA ILE A 70 5.21 -7.95 -1.35
C ILE A 70 6.20 -8.03 -0.20
N SER A 71 5.77 -7.71 1.03
CA SER A 71 6.63 -7.80 2.22
C SER A 71 7.07 -9.23 2.52
N GLU A 72 6.25 -10.24 2.20
CA GLU A 72 6.60 -11.66 2.34
C GLU A 72 7.62 -12.10 1.28
N LEU A 73 7.48 -11.63 0.04
CA LEU A 73 8.43 -11.91 -1.05
C LEU A 73 9.83 -11.32 -0.81
N ASP A 74 9.91 -10.21 -0.07
CA ASP A 74 11.17 -9.54 0.31
C ASP A 74 11.92 -10.28 1.43
N LEU A 75 11.25 -11.19 2.17
CA LEU A 75 11.87 -12.02 3.21
C LEU A 75 12.47 -13.33 2.68
N GLU A 76 12.17 -13.70 1.44
CA GLU A 76 12.69 -14.92 0.79
C GLU A 76 13.95 -14.68 -0.05
N HIS A 77 14.45 -13.44 -0.11
CA HIS A 77 15.67 -13.02 -0.82
C HIS A 77 16.77 -12.54 0.14
#